data_AF-A0AAW0LZZ4-F1
#
_entry.id   AF-A0AAW0LZZ4-F1
#
_cell.length_a   1.000
_cell.length_b   1.000
_cell.length_c   1.000
_cell.angle_alpha   90.00
_cell.angle_beta   90.00
_cell.angle_gamma   90.00
#
_symmetry.space_group_name_H-M   'P 1'
#
loop_
_entity.id
_entity.type
_entity.pdbx_description
1 polymer ?
#
loop_
_entity_poly.entity_id
_entity_poly.type
_entity_poly.pdbx_seq_one_letter_code
_entity_poly.pdbx_strand_id
1 'polypeptide(L)'
;MDDILSGGNKVVTREQLSRDLCYNKEMNSNLSYCDEHYKNTYPCAPEVAYYDHEECSVDQFMLHDTIQMFLYTYAFNRNYNYGEAGKDLKVDLLNHPEYIEQNAMLAFQVAIWRWMTPIKEHQPSAHEVFIGTWTPTKSDNLVKRVSGFGATMNVLYGDLICGHGDNEYMNNIISHYLYYLDLMDIDREEVGPHEVLSCAKQVAFNPSISSSP
;
A
#
# COMPACT_ATOMS: atom_id res chain seq x y z
N MET A 1 -28.64 12.47 -10.37
CA MET A 1 -28.71 11.95 -8.99
C MET A 1 -27.61 10.92 -8.92
N ASP A 2 -26.42 11.30 -8.46
CA ASP A 2 -25.30 10.41 -8.12
C ASP A 2 -24.27 11.26 -7.37
N ASP A 3 -24.65 11.72 -6.16
CA ASP A 3 -23.73 12.37 -5.23
C ASP A 3 -23.16 11.28 -4.30
N ILE A 4 -21.87 10.95 -4.50
CA ILE A 4 -21.15 10.00 -3.65
C ILE A 4 -20.51 10.80 -2.50
N LEU A 5 -21.09 10.64 -1.31
CA LEU A 5 -20.60 11.01 0.03
C LEU A 5 -20.33 12.51 0.26
N SER A 6 -21.27 13.15 0.96
CA SER A 6 -21.11 14.47 1.58
C SER A 6 -20.23 14.35 2.83
N GLY A 7 -18.98 14.77 2.70
CA GLY A 7 -18.01 14.86 3.78
C GLY A 7 -16.76 15.62 3.34
N GLY A 8 -16.89 16.94 3.18
CA GLY A 8 -15.78 17.91 3.16
C GLY A 8 -14.57 17.60 2.26
N ASN A 9 -14.61 18.16 1.04
CA ASN A 9 -13.54 18.34 0.04
C ASN A 9 -13.29 17.21 -0.98
N LYS A 10 -13.68 17.54 -2.23
CA LYS A 10 -13.49 16.83 -3.52
C LYS A 10 -14.15 15.45 -3.63
N VAL A 11 -15.35 15.44 -4.19
CA VAL A 11 -16.01 14.23 -4.70
C VAL A 11 -15.19 13.70 -5.88
N VAL A 12 -14.60 12.52 -5.73
CA VAL A 12 -13.90 11.82 -6.81
C VAL A 12 -14.95 11.24 -7.76
N THR A 13 -14.89 11.56 -9.05
CA THR A 13 -15.90 11.13 -10.02
C THR A 13 -15.70 9.66 -10.41
N ARG A 14 -16.76 8.98 -10.87
CA ARG A 14 -16.66 7.62 -11.43
C ARG A 14 -15.65 7.52 -12.57
N GLU A 15 -15.49 8.58 -13.35
CA GLU A 15 -14.47 8.70 -14.40
C GLU A 15 -13.05 8.87 -13.85
N GLN A 16 -12.88 9.39 -12.64
CA GLN A 16 -11.60 9.44 -11.93
C GLN A 16 -11.26 8.08 -11.32
N LEU A 17 -12.24 7.39 -10.72
CA LEU A 17 -12.14 6.01 -10.21
C LEU A 17 -12.12 4.92 -11.29
N SER A 18 -12.32 5.30 -12.56
CA SER A 18 -12.13 4.40 -13.71
C SER A 18 -10.83 4.69 -14.46
N ARG A 19 -10.06 5.69 -13.99
CA ARG A 19 -8.69 6.01 -14.41
C ARG A 19 -7.66 5.52 -13.40
N ASP A 20 -8.08 4.65 -12.49
CA ASP A 20 -7.24 3.57 -11.98
C ASP A 20 -6.42 3.13 -13.15
N LEU A 21 -5.10 3.10 -12.96
CA LEU A 21 -4.17 2.67 -13.99
C LEU A 21 -3.51 3.72 -14.91
N CYS A 22 -3.25 4.94 -14.43
CA CYS A 22 -2.80 6.05 -15.29
C CYS A 22 -1.32 6.47 -15.12
N TYR A 23 -0.60 5.96 -14.13
CA TYR A 23 0.72 6.47 -13.79
C TYR A 23 1.61 5.31 -13.40
N ASN A 24 2.88 5.33 -13.82
CA ASN A 24 3.86 4.36 -13.35
C ASN A 24 5.10 5.02 -12.67
N LYS A 25 5.18 6.38 -12.50
CA LYS A 25 6.27 7.15 -11.80
C LYS A 25 5.87 8.19 -10.76
N GLU A 26 6.56 8.24 -9.62
CA GLU A 26 6.32 9.25 -8.58
C GLU A 26 6.66 10.64 -9.11
N MET A 27 5.71 11.57 -9.01
CA MET A 27 5.95 12.95 -9.41
C MET A 27 6.84 13.63 -8.37
N ASN A 28 8.11 13.86 -8.73
CA ASN A 28 9.14 14.59 -7.97
C ASN A 28 9.66 13.91 -6.69
N SER A 29 10.75 13.14 -6.83
CA SER A 29 11.57 12.70 -5.70
C SER A 29 13.07 12.78 -6.04
N ASN A 30 13.82 13.52 -5.22
CA ASN A 30 15.31 13.55 -5.23
C ASN A 30 15.89 12.55 -4.20
N LEU A 31 15.09 11.57 -3.74
CA LEU A 31 15.45 10.67 -2.65
C LEU A 31 15.76 9.27 -3.18
N SER A 32 16.88 8.68 -2.75
CA SER A 32 17.27 7.32 -3.15
C SER A 32 16.53 6.21 -2.39
N TYR A 33 15.79 6.55 -1.33
CA TYR A 33 15.06 5.63 -0.44
C TYR A 33 15.89 4.43 0.08
N CYS A 34 17.20 4.57 0.18
CA CYS A 34 18.10 3.59 0.80
C CYS A 34 18.02 3.68 2.34
N ASP A 35 17.74 2.56 3.02
CA ASP A 35 17.77 2.49 4.48
C ASP A 35 19.06 1.85 4.99
N GLU A 36 19.89 2.72 5.60
CA GLU A 36 21.18 2.40 6.20
C GLU A 36 21.07 1.42 7.37
N HIS A 37 19.91 1.30 8.02
CA HIS A 37 19.71 0.36 9.14
C HIS A 37 19.92 -1.09 8.69
N TYR A 38 19.53 -1.42 7.46
CA TYR A 38 19.57 -2.77 6.92
C TYR A 38 20.80 -3.08 6.06
N LYS A 39 21.75 -2.16 5.93
CA LYS A 39 22.87 -2.27 4.97
C LYS A 39 23.73 -3.53 5.07
N ASN A 40 23.81 -4.16 6.25
CA ASN A 40 24.61 -5.37 6.46
C ASN A 40 23.95 -6.61 5.84
N THR A 41 22.63 -6.60 5.72
CA THR A 41 21.84 -7.70 5.16
C THR A 41 21.37 -7.37 3.75
N TYR A 42 20.98 -6.12 3.52
CA TYR A 42 20.48 -5.58 2.27
C TYR A 42 21.31 -4.35 1.88
N PRO A 43 22.55 -4.51 1.42
CA PRO A 43 23.37 -3.38 1.01
C PRO A 43 22.74 -2.66 -0.19
N CYS A 44 22.74 -1.33 -0.16
CA CYS A 44 22.26 -0.55 -1.28
C CYS A 44 23.23 -0.67 -2.46
N ALA A 45 22.75 -1.15 -3.61
CA ALA A 45 23.54 -1.22 -4.82
C ALA A 45 24.00 0.19 -5.29
N PRO A 46 25.26 0.34 -5.75
CA PRO A 46 25.76 1.62 -6.25
C PRO A 46 24.91 2.14 -7.41
N GLU A 47 24.59 3.45 -7.40
CA GLU A 47 23.80 4.12 -8.45
C GLU A 47 22.36 3.62 -8.60
N VAL A 48 21.93 2.67 -7.77
CA VAL A 48 20.54 2.22 -7.69
C VAL A 48 19.79 3.08 -6.69
N ALA A 49 18.57 3.42 -7.06
CA ALA A 49 17.66 4.12 -6.19
C ALA A 49 16.37 3.33 -6.06
N TYR A 50 15.80 3.35 -4.85
CA TYR A 50 14.61 2.59 -4.49
C TYR A 50 13.37 3.50 -4.49
N TYR A 51 13.30 4.46 -5.43
CA TYR A 51 12.11 5.28 -5.71
C TYR A 51 11.26 4.65 -6.81
N ASP A 52 10.04 5.15 -7.01
CA ASP A 52 9.18 4.70 -8.11
C ASP A 52 9.69 5.24 -9.46
N HIS A 53 10.07 4.38 -10.43
CA HIS A 53 10.57 4.86 -11.73
C HIS A 53 9.53 4.78 -12.84
N GLU A 54 9.56 5.76 -13.76
CA GLU A 54 9.03 5.56 -15.13
C GLU A 54 9.52 6.59 -16.16
N GLU A 55 9.44 6.14 -17.42
CA GLU A 55 9.13 6.86 -18.67
C GLU A 55 7.84 6.26 -19.27
N CYS A 56 6.90 7.08 -19.75
CA CYS A 56 5.68 6.59 -20.42
C CYS A 56 5.63 7.03 -21.89
N SER A 57 5.48 6.06 -22.80
CA SER A 57 4.97 6.27 -24.16
C SER A 57 3.65 5.51 -24.32
N VAL A 58 2.69 6.18 -24.96
CA VAL A 58 1.23 5.95 -24.92
C VAL A 58 0.69 4.62 -25.48
N ASP A 59 1.52 3.61 -25.72
CA ASP A 59 1.13 2.39 -26.45
C ASP A 59 1.12 1.09 -25.62
N GLN A 60 1.37 1.13 -24.31
CA GLN A 60 1.43 -0.09 -23.46
C GLN A 60 0.39 -0.09 -22.33
N PHE A 61 -0.88 -0.02 -22.74
CA PHE A 61 -2.05 -0.18 -21.89
C PHE A 61 -2.11 -1.61 -21.34
N MET A 62 -2.48 -1.78 -20.04
CA MET A 62 -3.04 -2.99 -19.40
C MET A 62 -2.22 -3.69 -18.29
N LEU A 63 -1.01 -3.27 -17.91
CA LEU A 63 -0.17 -4.10 -17.02
C LEU A 63 0.41 -3.44 -15.74
N HIS A 64 0.11 -2.19 -15.42
CA HIS A 64 1.03 -1.40 -14.58
C HIS A 64 0.57 -0.98 -13.17
N ASP A 65 -0.66 -1.26 -12.74
CA ASP A 65 -1.22 -0.36 -11.72
C ASP A 65 -2.04 -0.94 -10.59
N THR A 66 -2.09 -2.26 -10.51
CA THR A 66 -2.06 -2.93 -9.19
C THR A 66 -0.70 -2.80 -8.50
N ILE A 67 0.35 -2.50 -9.25
CA ILE A 67 1.74 -2.41 -8.78
C ILE A 67 2.02 -1.03 -8.17
N GLN A 68 1.42 0.00 -8.75
CA GLN A 68 1.52 1.39 -8.37
C GLN A 68 1.23 1.67 -6.89
N MET A 69 0.07 1.24 -6.35
CA MET A 69 -0.24 1.49 -4.93
C MET A 69 0.64 0.67 -3.97
N PHE A 70 1.25 -0.41 -4.46
CA PHE A 70 2.14 -1.28 -3.68
C PHE A 70 3.59 -0.77 -3.66
N LEU A 71 4.10 -0.23 -4.76
CA LEU A 71 5.45 0.33 -4.85
C LEU A 71 5.54 1.72 -4.20
N TYR A 72 4.54 2.59 -4.39
CA TYR A 72 4.52 3.99 -3.92
C TYR A 72 4.48 4.20 -2.42
N THR A 73 4.40 3.12 -1.67
CA THR A 73 4.44 3.27 -0.24
C THR A 73 5.87 3.35 0.18
N TYR A 74 6.19 4.37 0.98
CA TYR A 74 7.40 4.45 1.81
C TYR A 74 7.76 3.11 2.50
N ALA A 75 6.76 2.24 2.70
CA ALA A 75 6.90 0.89 3.24
C ALA A 75 7.50 -0.15 2.27
N PHE A 76 7.31 -0.08 0.95
CA PHE A 76 7.95 -0.98 -0.03
C PHE A 76 9.22 -0.36 -0.66
N ASN A 77 9.30 0.97 -0.72
CA ASN A 77 10.45 1.75 -1.19
C ASN A 77 11.63 1.72 -0.21
N ARG A 78 12.13 0.51 0.06
CA ARG A 78 13.30 0.21 0.88
C ARG A 78 13.99 -1.03 0.33
N ASN A 79 15.31 -0.96 0.26
CA ASN A 79 16.23 -2.04 -0.10
C ASN A 79 15.86 -3.40 0.52
N TYR A 80 15.41 -3.45 1.78
CA TYR A 80 15.05 -4.72 2.43
C TYR A 80 13.85 -5.42 1.79
N ASN A 81 12.84 -4.70 1.27
CA ASN A 81 11.69 -5.34 0.63
C ASN A 81 12.07 -5.94 -0.70
N TYR A 82 12.87 -5.23 -1.50
CA TYR A 82 13.41 -5.75 -2.75
C TYR A 82 14.29 -6.98 -2.50
N GLY A 83 15.08 -6.98 -1.42
CA GLY A 83 15.88 -8.13 -1.00
C GLY A 83 15.05 -9.36 -0.61
N GLU A 84 14.05 -9.20 0.27
CA GLU A 84 13.19 -10.31 0.71
C GLU A 84 12.29 -10.82 -0.42
N ALA A 85 11.63 -9.91 -1.16
CA ALA A 85 10.81 -10.28 -2.31
C ALA A 85 11.66 -10.98 -3.39
N GLY A 86 12.85 -10.47 -3.66
CA GLY A 86 13.76 -11.06 -4.62
C GLY A 86 14.22 -12.46 -4.22
N LYS A 87 14.48 -12.67 -2.93
CA LYS A 87 14.83 -13.99 -2.38
C LYS A 87 13.67 -14.99 -2.52
N ASP A 88 12.45 -14.59 -2.18
CA ASP A 88 11.28 -15.47 -2.23
C ASP A 88 10.84 -15.78 -3.67
N LEU A 89 10.90 -14.78 -4.56
CA LEU A 89 10.57 -14.91 -5.98
C LEU A 89 11.73 -15.45 -6.83
N LYS A 90 12.94 -15.57 -6.24
CA LYS A 90 14.18 -16.00 -6.90
C LYS A 90 14.56 -15.11 -8.10
N VAL A 91 14.40 -13.80 -7.92
CA VAL A 91 14.76 -12.76 -8.88
C VAL A 91 15.60 -11.72 -8.15
N ASP A 92 16.70 -11.24 -8.74
CA ASP A 92 17.57 -10.26 -8.08
C ASP A 92 16.98 -8.84 -8.11
N LEU A 93 15.91 -8.64 -7.36
CA LEU A 93 15.22 -7.35 -7.27
C LEU A 93 16.02 -6.31 -6.49
N LEU A 94 16.99 -6.73 -5.65
CA LEU A 94 17.82 -5.80 -4.88
C LEU A 94 18.78 -5.02 -5.78
N ASN A 95 19.41 -5.70 -6.73
CA ASN A 95 20.33 -5.06 -7.67
C ASN A 95 19.63 -4.61 -8.96
N HIS A 96 18.49 -5.23 -9.31
CA HIS A 96 17.72 -4.94 -10.53
C HIS A 96 16.24 -4.64 -10.23
N PRO A 97 15.92 -3.56 -9.51
CA PRO A 97 14.54 -3.16 -9.23
C PRO A 97 13.73 -2.86 -10.50
N GLU A 98 14.39 -2.44 -11.58
CA GLU A 98 13.77 -2.14 -12.88
C GLU A 98 13.05 -3.32 -13.53
N TYR A 99 13.32 -4.56 -13.08
CA TYR A 99 12.62 -5.73 -13.58
C TYR A 99 11.12 -5.71 -13.27
N ILE A 100 10.72 -5.03 -12.19
CA ILE A 100 9.30 -4.89 -11.82
C ILE A 100 8.57 -4.07 -12.89
N GLU A 101 9.19 -3.03 -13.45
CA GLU A 101 8.57 -2.19 -14.47
C GLU A 101 8.57 -2.86 -15.85
N GLN A 102 9.59 -3.66 -16.14
CA GLN A 102 9.76 -4.30 -17.44
C GLN A 102 8.94 -5.60 -17.59
N ASN A 103 8.58 -6.23 -16.47
CA ASN A 103 7.88 -7.50 -16.45
C ASN A 103 6.68 -7.45 -15.52
N ALA A 104 5.52 -7.26 -16.12
CA ALA A 104 4.34 -7.08 -15.34
C ALA A 104 3.82 -8.36 -14.65
N MET A 105 4.17 -9.56 -15.13
CA MET A 105 3.92 -10.79 -14.36
C MET A 105 4.72 -10.77 -13.05
N LEU A 106 6.00 -10.40 -13.11
CA LEU A 106 6.84 -10.25 -11.93
C LEU A 106 6.30 -9.17 -10.99
N ALA A 107 5.80 -8.08 -11.56
CA ALA A 107 5.22 -6.99 -10.80
C ALA A 107 3.94 -7.43 -10.03
N PHE A 108 3.06 -8.20 -10.66
CA PHE A 108 1.93 -8.85 -9.98
C PHE A 108 2.38 -9.82 -8.89
N GLN A 109 3.44 -10.61 -9.14
CA GLN A 109 4.00 -11.51 -8.13
C GLN A 109 4.51 -10.75 -6.91
N VAL A 110 5.17 -9.60 -7.11
CA VAL A 110 5.63 -8.73 -6.02
C VAL A 110 4.46 -8.13 -5.24
N ALA A 111 3.41 -7.66 -5.93
CA ALA A 111 2.22 -7.14 -5.26
C ALA A 111 1.52 -8.21 -4.41
N ILE A 112 1.36 -9.43 -4.93
CA ILE A 112 0.80 -10.56 -4.19
C ILE A 112 1.73 -10.95 -3.03
N TRP A 113 3.04 -10.99 -3.25
CA TRP A 113 4.01 -11.25 -2.18
C TRP A 113 3.83 -10.24 -1.04
N ARG A 114 3.75 -8.95 -1.36
CA ARG A 114 3.58 -7.90 -0.34
C ARG A 114 2.23 -8.00 0.40
N TRP A 115 1.18 -8.45 -0.29
CA TRP A 115 -0.14 -8.71 0.28
C TRP A 115 -0.15 -9.91 1.24
N MET A 116 0.61 -10.96 0.92
CA MET A 116 0.63 -12.24 1.63
C MET A 116 1.70 -12.31 2.73
N THR A 117 2.76 -11.50 2.66
CA THR A 117 3.94 -11.62 3.53
C THR A 117 3.90 -10.61 4.68
N PRO A 118 3.94 -11.06 5.95
CA PRO A 118 4.18 -10.21 7.10
C PRO A 118 5.57 -9.57 7.10
N ILE A 119 5.66 -8.27 7.40
CA ILE A 119 6.97 -7.58 7.50
C ILE A 119 7.70 -7.90 8.81
N LYS A 120 6.97 -8.26 9.88
CA LYS A 120 7.52 -8.54 11.22
C LYS A 120 6.87 -9.80 11.81
N GLU A 121 7.61 -10.52 12.65
CA GLU A 121 7.23 -11.80 13.27
C GLU A 121 5.91 -11.78 14.08
N HIS A 122 5.42 -10.59 14.46
CA HIS A 122 4.17 -10.42 15.22
C HIS A 122 3.16 -9.47 14.57
N GLN A 123 3.41 -9.08 13.31
CA GLN A 123 2.46 -8.30 12.52
C GLN A 123 1.71 -9.27 11.58
N PRO A 124 0.41 -9.09 11.34
CA PRO A 124 -0.28 -9.88 10.33
C PRO A 124 0.09 -9.43 8.90
N SER A 125 -0.13 -10.31 7.93
CA SER A 125 -0.19 -9.94 6.51
C SER A 125 -1.46 -9.14 6.20
N ALA A 126 -1.45 -8.39 5.09
CA ALA A 126 -2.64 -7.67 4.66
C ALA A 126 -3.77 -8.64 4.33
N HIS A 127 -3.42 -9.79 3.74
CA HIS A 127 -4.35 -10.88 3.47
C HIS A 127 -5.06 -11.37 4.73
N GLU A 128 -4.32 -11.73 5.79
CA GLU A 128 -4.91 -12.27 7.03
C GLU A 128 -5.87 -11.29 7.70
N VAL A 129 -5.55 -9.98 7.65
CA VAL A 129 -6.46 -8.95 8.14
C VAL A 129 -7.71 -8.86 7.27
N PHE A 130 -7.53 -8.85 5.95
CA PHE A 130 -8.63 -8.66 5.00
C PHE A 130 -9.63 -9.81 5.03
N ILE A 131 -9.17 -11.05 5.18
CA ILE A 131 -10.05 -12.23 5.29
C ILE A 131 -10.53 -12.51 6.73
N GLY A 132 -10.12 -11.70 7.71
CA GLY A 132 -10.57 -11.80 9.10
C GLY A 132 -9.96 -12.95 9.90
N THR A 133 -8.83 -13.54 9.48
CA THR A 133 -8.11 -14.55 10.26
C THR A 133 -7.25 -13.94 11.35
N TRP A 134 -6.80 -12.69 11.17
CA TRP A 134 -6.14 -11.94 12.23
C TRP A 134 -7.14 -11.43 13.27
N THR A 135 -6.86 -11.68 14.54
CA THR A 135 -7.64 -11.13 15.67
C THR A 135 -6.81 -10.08 16.40
N PRO A 136 -7.30 -8.82 16.55
CA PRO A 136 -6.59 -7.78 17.27
C PRO A 136 -6.27 -8.19 18.71
N THR A 137 -5.02 -7.99 19.13
CA THR A 137 -4.60 -8.24 20.51
C THR A 137 -5.13 -7.14 21.44
N LYS A 138 -4.96 -7.32 22.76
CA LYS A 138 -5.24 -6.24 23.73
C LYS A 138 -4.44 -4.98 23.41
N SER A 139 -3.18 -5.13 22.96
CA SER A 139 -2.34 -4.00 22.58
C SER A 139 -2.89 -3.28 21.35
N ASP A 140 -3.34 -4.02 20.33
CA ASP A 140 -3.93 -3.45 19.11
C ASP A 140 -5.19 -2.64 19.43
N ASN A 141 -6.06 -3.19 20.26
CA ASN A 141 -7.29 -2.50 20.69
C ASN A 141 -7.00 -1.19 21.45
N LEU A 142 -5.96 -1.16 22.30
CA LEU A 142 -5.55 0.06 23.01
C LEU A 142 -5.14 1.19 22.07
N VAL A 143 -4.54 0.83 20.93
CA VAL A 143 -4.15 1.77 19.87
C VAL A 143 -5.16 1.83 18.73
N LYS A 144 -6.40 1.41 19.01
CA LYS A 144 -7.58 1.47 18.13
C LYS A 144 -7.46 0.69 16.82
N ARG A 145 -6.50 -0.23 16.68
CA ARG A 145 -6.45 -1.13 15.53
C ARG A 145 -7.56 -2.17 15.66
N VAL A 146 -8.51 -2.12 14.73
CA VAL A 146 -9.66 -3.03 14.66
C VAL A 146 -9.59 -3.85 13.38
N SER A 147 -10.13 -5.07 13.39
CA SER A 147 -10.18 -5.90 12.19
C SER A 147 -11.03 -5.23 11.10
N GLY A 148 -10.54 -5.23 9.86
CA GLY A 148 -11.21 -4.61 8.72
C GLY A 148 -10.27 -3.94 7.74
N PHE A 149 -10.85 -3.30 6.72
CA PHE A 149 -10.10 -2.65 5.64
C PHE A 149 -9.15 -1.54 6.14
N GLY A 150 -9.53 -0.83 7.20
CA GLY A 150 -8.66 0.15 7.86
C GLY A 150 -7.37 -0.48 8.39
N ALA A 151 -7.44 -1.66 9.03
CA ALA A 151 -6.24 -2.35 9.47
C ALA A 151 -5.45 -2.97 8.31
N THR A 152 -6.11 -3.42 7.24
CA THR A 152 -5.44 -3.85 6.00
C THR A 152 -4.59 -2.70 5.43
N MET A 153 -5.18 -1.52 5.30
CA MET A 153 -4.47 -0.30 4.89
C MET A 153 -3.34 0.05 5.87
N ASN A 154 -3.53 -0.13 7.17
CA ASN A 154 -2.50 0.14 8.17
C ASN A 154 -1.28 -0.81 8.04
N VAL A 155 -1.52 -2.10 7.76
CA VAL A 155 -0.44 -3.07 7.50
C VAL A 155 0.37 -2.70 6.25
N LEU A 156 -0.30 -2.17 5.23
CA LEU A 156 0.34 -1.81 3.96
C LEU A 156 1.02 -0.44 4.02
N TYR A 157 0.33 0.56 4.57
CA TYR A 157 0.56 1.99 4.37
C TYR A 157 0.60 2.82 5.67
N GLY A 158 0.56 2.15 6.83
CA GLY A 158 0.18 2.76 8.11
C GLY A 158 0.90 4.05 8.49
N ASP A 159 2.21 4.10 8.33
CA ASP A 159 3.02 5.26 8.69
C ASP A 159 2.68 6.51 7.86
N LEU A 160 2.24 6.32 6.62
CA LEU A 160 1.90 7.40 5.71
C LEU A 160 0.45 7.90 5.91
N ILE A 161 -0.49 7.00 6.22
CA ILE A 161 -1.93 7.32 6.11
C ILE A 161 -2.76 7.09 7.38
N CYS A 162 -2.22 6.48 8.45
CA CYS A 162 -3.00 6.06 9.62
C CYS A 162 -2.56 6.74 10.93
N GLY A 163 -3.52 7.21 11.74
CA GLY A 163 -3.25 7.79 13.07
C GLY A 163 -3.17 9.32 13.14
N HIS A 164 -3.54 10.00 12.05
CA HIS A 164 -3.41 11.46 11.88
C HIS A 164 -4.73 12.14 11.54
N GLY A 165 -5.86 11.42 11.63
CA GLY A 165 -7.14 11.86 11.10
C GLY A 165 -7.35 11.47 9.62
N ASP A 166 -8.50 11.87 9.07
CA ASP A 166 -8.83 11.61 7.67
C ASP A 166 -7.93 12.43 6.74
N ASN A 167 -7.44 11.79 5.68
CA ASN A 167 -6.57 12.41 4.70
C ASN A 167 -6.92 11.95 3.28
N GLU A 168 -6.47 12.73 2.29
CA GLU A 168 -6.80 12.52 0.89
C GLU A 168 -6.34 11.14 0.39
N TYR A 169 -5.15 10.68 0.77
CA TYR A 169 -4.63 9.36 0.36
C TYR A 169 -5.52 8.22 0.84
N MET A 170 -5.83 8.19 2.13
CA MET A 170 -6.70 7.18 2.72
C MET A 170 -8.10 7.20 2.11
N ASN A 171 -8.70 8.40 1.97
CA ASN A 171 -10.03 8.54 1.38
C ASN A 171 -10.05 8.09 -0.08
N ASN A 172 -8.95 8.29 -0.82
CA ASN A 172 -8.82 7.80 -2.18
C ASN A 172 -8.80 6.27 -2.21
N ILE A 173 -8.01 5.61 -1.34
CA ILE A 173 -7.98 4.15 -1.25
C ILE A 173 -9.36 3.57 -0.88
N ILE A 174 -10.04 4.17 0.09
CA ILE A 174 -11.41 3.78 0.48
C ILE A 174 -12.36 3.94 -0.71
N SER A 175 -12.26 5.03 -1.46
CA SER A 175 -13.14 5.28 -2.62
C SER A 175 -12.97 4.23 -3.70
N HIS A 176 -11.74 3.81 -4.00
CA HIS A 176 -11.47 2.72 -4.95
C HIS A 176 -12.01 1.39 -4.44
N TYR A 177 -11.80 1.08 -3.15
CA TYR A 177 -12.34 -0.12 -2.54
C TYR A 177 -13.87 -0.20 -2.70
N LEU A 178 -14.57 0.88 -2.33
CA LEU A 178 -16.03 0.97 -2.47
C LEU A 178 -16.48 0.89 -3.94
N TYR A 179 -15.73 1.46 -4.86
CA TYR A 179 -16.01 1.36 -6.30
C TYR A 179 -15.91 -0.09 -6.80
N TYR A 180 -14.88 -0.84 -6.40
CA TYR A 180 -14.76 -2.25 -6.77
C TYR A 180 -15.86 -3.12 -6.16
N LEU A 181 -16.31 -2.81 -4.95
CA LEU A 181 -17.47 -3.50 -4.36
C LEU A 181 -18.73 -3.28 -5.20
N ASP A 182 -18.99 -2.04 -5.65
CA ASP A 182 -20.13 -1.75 -6.53
C ASP A 182 -20.04 -2.53 -7.84
N LEU A 183 -18.84 -2.67 -8.42
CA LEU A 183 -18.63 -3.46 -9.64
C LEU A 183 -18.89 -4.96 -9.44
N MET A 184 -18.66 -5.47 -8.23
CA MET A 184 -18.90 -6.85 -7.85
C MET A 184 -20.30 -7.10 -7.29
N ASP A 185 -21.17 -6.07 -7.26
CA ASP A 185 -22.52 -6.14 -6.69
C ASP A 185 -22.53 -6.54 -5.20
N ILE A 186 -21.53 -6.08 -4.44
CA ILE A 186 -21.43 -6.28 -2.99
C ILE A 186 -21.92 -5.02 -2.29
N ASP A 187 -22.88 -5.17 -1.38
CA ASP A 187 -23.42 -4.04 -0.64
C ASP A 187 -22.37 -3.45 0.32
N ARG A 188 -22.23 -2.13 0.28
CA ARG A 188 -21.31 -1.38 1.13
C ARG A 188 -21.67 -1.48 2.62
N GLU A 189 -22.90 -1.81 2.97
CA GLU A 189 -23.28 -2.08 4.37
C GLU A 189 -22.64 -3.37 4.91
N GLU A 190 -22.31 -4.34 4.04
CA GLU A 190 -21.69 -5.60 4.44
C GLU A 190 -20.23 -5.44 4.90
N VAL A 191 -19.55 -4.38 4.44
CA VAL A 191 -18.14 -4.12 4.77
C VAL A 191 -17.94 -3.35 6.08
N GLY A 192 -19.04 -2.98 6.73
CA GLY A 192 -19.05 -2.42 8.08
C GLY A 192 -18.97 -0.89 8.15
N PRO A 193 -19.01 -0.33 9.37
CA PRO A 193 -19.03 1.11 9.58
C PRO A 193 -17.71 1.77 9.17
N HIS A 194 -17.73 3.09 9.02
CA HIS A 194 -16.54 3.87 8.65
C HIS A 194 -15.33 3.62 9.57
N GLU A 195 -15.54 3.29 10.84
CA GLU A 195 -14.47 2.97 11.80
C GLU A 195 -13.70 1.68 11.45
N VAL A 196 -14.33 0.75 10.74
CA VAL A 196 -13.74 -0.50 10.23
C VAL A 196 -13.07 -0.26 8.88
N LEU A 197 -13.61 0.66 8.08
CA LEU A 197 -13.08 1.04 6.76
C LEU A 197 -11.88 2.00 6.84
N SER A 198 -11.84 2.87 7.84
CA SER A 198 -10.84 3.92 8.00
C SER A 198 -9.75 3.53 8.98
N CYS A 199 -8.54 4.06 8.76
CA CYS A 199 -7.44 3.96 9.72
C CYS A 199 -7.06 5.29 10.37
N ALA A 200 -7.90 6.33 10.20
CA ALA A 200 -7.65 7.69 10.70
C ALA A 200 -7.24 7.77 12.18
N LYS A 201 -7.84 6.92 13.02
CA LYS A 201 -7.60 6.86 14.48
C LYS A 201 -6.68 5.73 14.91
N GLN A 202 -6.26 4.86 14.00
CA GLN A 202 -5.43 3.69 14.31
C GLN A 202 -3.97 4.11 14.35
N VAL A 203 -3.23 3.74 15.39
CA VAL A 203 -1.76 3.95 15.38
C VAL A 203 -1.14 3.02 14.34
N ALA A 204 -0.21 3.55 13.54
CA ALA A 204 0.52 2.80 12.52
C ALA A 204 1.17 1.52 13.10
N PHE A 205 1.24 0.43 12.34
CA PHE A 205 2.02 -0.77 12.73
C PHE A 205 3.51 -0.49 12.83
N ASN A 206 4.05 0.33 11.92
CA ASN A 206 5.46 0.63 11.79
C ASN A 206 5.71 2.14 11.72
N PRO A 207 5.45 2.91 12.79
CA PRO A 207 5.64 4.36 12.77
C PRO A 207 7.12 4.73 12.65
N SER A 208 7.47 5.66 11.76
CA SER A 208 8.85 6.15 11.57
C SER A 208 9.31 7.09 12.68
N ILE A 209 8.37 7.73 13.39
CA ILE A 209 8.63 8.47 14.63
C ILE A 209 7.91 7.73 15.74
N SER A 210 8.64 7.25 16.75
CA SER A 210 8.00 6.77 17.97
C SER A 210 7.24 7.93 18.59
N SER A 211 5.91 7.93 18.53
CA SER A 211 5.11 8.78 19.38
C SER A 211 5.37 8.34 20.82
N SER A 212 6.33 9.01 21.47
CA SER A 212 6.48 8.91 22.92
C SER A 212 5.16 9.38 23.56
N PRO A 213 4.71 8.71 24.64
CA PRO A 213 3.41 8.92 25.24
C PRO A 213 3.16 10.35 25.74
#